data_AF-A0A1I1XSE8-F1
#
_entry.id   AF-A0A1I1XSE8-F1
#
_cell.length_a   1.000
_cell.length_b   1.000
_cell.length_c   1.000
_cell.angle_alpha   90.00
_cell.angle_beta   90.00
_cell.angle_gamma   90.00
#
_symmetry.space_group_name_H-M   'P 1'
#
loop_
_entity.id
_entity.type
_entity.pdbx_description
1 polymer ?
#
loop_
_entity_poly.entity_id
_entity_poly.type
_entity_poly.pdbx_seq_one_letter_code
_entity_poly.pdbx_strand_id
1 'polypeptide(L)'
;MHELEGEPVIAQIKAYAWQIAALGLAGLLLWQTLRLANAEVDAARAHADLQTERAAADRAALEKSERIRELEGANRAELNTSRAQGAAELASARADAGAAIAARDRMRSDLAAFIVAHRQAAQDRAASGSRQADGNALDLLADMLRRADDRAGELAAVADDARARGKGCEREHDSARKMIDAARSE
;
A
#
# COMPACT_ATOMS: atom_id res chain seq x y z
N MET A 1 -5.87 13.02 -105.60
CA MET A 1 -5.76 11.59 -105.96
C MET A 1 -4.51 11.07 -105.26
N HIS A 2 -4.55 10.33 -104.17
CA HIS A 2 -5.48 9.29 -103.77
C HIS A 2 -5.70 9.34 -102.25
N GLU A 3 -6.94 9.60 -101.85
CA GLU A 3 -7.50 9.02 -100.64
C GLU A 3 -7.72 7.50 -100.88
N LEU A 4 -7.88 6.76 -99.79
CA LEU A 4 -8.45 5.40 -99.68
C LEU A 4 -7.48 4.19 -99.74
N GLU A 5 -6.57 4.08 -98.76
CA GLU A 5 -5.94 2.80 -98.36
C GLU A 5 -6.42 2.28 -96.97
N GLY A 6 -7.56 2.76 -96.47
CA GLY A 6 -8.08 2.42 -95.12
C GLY A 6 -9.14 1.32 -95.06
N GLU A 7 -9.78 0.95 -96.18
CA GLU A 7 -11.01 0.14 -96.19
C GLU A 7 -10.89 -1.35 -95.74
N PRO A 8 -9.84 -2.14 -96.08
CA PRO A 8 -9.84 -3.58 -95.75
C PRO A 8 -9.55 -3.85 -94.26
N VAL A 9 -8.80 -2.96 -93.62
CA VAL A 9 -8.44 -3.06 -92.20
C VAL A 9 -9.67 -2.83 -91.31
N ILE A 10 -10.55 -1.90 -91.70
CA ILE A 10 -11.77 -1.57 -90.95
C ILE A 10 -12.77 -2.73 -90.96
N ALA A 11 -12.87 -3.49 -92.06
CA ALA A 11 -13.75 -4.66 -92.17
C ALA A 11 -13.26 -5.84 -91.31
N GLN A 12 -11.94 -6.10 -91.25
CA GLN A 12 -11.36 -7.12 -90.37
C GLN A 12 -11.48 -6.75 -88.88
N ILE A 13 -11.29 -5.48 -88.52
CA ILE A 13 -11.49 -5.01 -87.14
C ILE A 13 -12.92 -5.25 -86.68
N LYS A 14 -13.93 -5.03 -87.54
CA LYS A 14 -15.34 -5.36 -87.21
C LYS A 14 -15.56 -6.84 -86.97
N ALA A 15 -14.89 -7.73 -87.72
CA ALA A 15 -15.02 -9.17 -87.56
C ALA A 15 -14.40 -9.70 -86.25
N TYR A 16 -13.33 -9.06 -85.76
CA TYR A 16 -12.62 -9.46 -84.54
C TYR A 16 -12.97 -8.63 -83.29
N ALA A 17 -13.76 -7.55 -83.44
CA ALA A 17 -14.16 -6.67 -82.35
C ALA A 17 -14.78 -7.42 -81.16
N TRP A 18 -15.62 -8.42 -81.42
CA TRP A 18 -16.27 -9.20 -80.37
C TRP A 18 -15.29 -10.12 -79.62
N GLN A 19 -14.24 -10.63 -80.28
CA GLN A 19 -13.20 -11.44 -79.65
C GLN A 19 -12.32 -10.59 -78.74
N ILE A 20 -11.96 -9.38 -79.18
CA ILE A 20 -11.21 -8.41 -78.37
C ILE A 20 -12.03 -7.99 -77.15
N ALA A 21 -13.33 -7.73 -77.32
CA ALA A 21 -14.23 -7.41 -76.22
C ALA A 21 -14.34 -8.57 -75.20
N ALA A 22 -14.43 -9.81 -75.68
CA ALA A 22 -14.47 -11.00 -74.82
C ALA A 22 -13.16 -11.19 -74.04
N LEU A 23 -12.01 -11.01 -74.68
CA LEU A 23 -10.70 -11.09 -74.01
C LEU A 23 -10.51 -9.96 -72.99
N GLY A 24 -10.92 -8.73 -73.32
CA GLY A 24 -10.89 -7.61 -72.39
C GLY A 24 -11.76 -7.87 -71.15
N LEU A 25 -12.96 -8.42 -71.34
CA LEU A 25 -13.86 -8.77 -70.25
C LEU A 25 -13.30 -9.93 -69.40
N ALA A 26 -12.71 -10.96 -70.03
CA ALA A 26 -12.05 -12.05 -69.32
C ALA A 26 -10.85 -11.54 -68.48
N GLY A 27 -10.04 -10.65 -69.04
CA GLY A 27 -8.94 -10.00 -68.33
C GLY A 27 -9.42 -9.16 -67.14
N LEU A 28 -10.53 -8.43 -67.31
CA LEU A 28 -11.11 -7.62 -66.23
C LEU A 28 -11.71 -8.47 -65.11
N LEU A 29 -12.40 -9.57 -65.44
CA LEU A 29 -12.90 -10.52 -64.46
C LEU A 29 -11.75 -11.20 -63.71
N LEU A 30 -10.68 -11.62 -64.40
CA LEU A 30 -9.49 -12.19 -63.78
C LEU A 30 -8.80 -11.17 -62.86
N TRP A 31 -8.74 -9.91 -63.27
CA TRP A 31 -8.18 -8.86 -62.42
C TRP A 31 -9.03 -8.62 -61.16
N GLN A 32 -10.36 -8.62 -61.31
CA GLN A 32 -11.29 -8.49 -60.20
C GLN A 32 -11.19 -9.67 -59.22
N THR A 33 -11.06 -10.91 -59.71
CA THR A 33 -10.93 -12.10 -58.86
C THR A 33 -9.63 -12.10 -58.08
N LEU A 34 -8.51 -11.69 -58.71
CA LEU A 34 -7.22 -11.52 -58.02
C LEU A 34 -7.29 -10.43 -56.94
N ARG A 35 -7.96 -9.30 -57.23
CA ARG A 35 -8.17 -8.25 -56.22
C ARG A 35 -9.00 -8.74 -55.03
N LEU A 36 -10.07 -9.47 -55.29
CA LEU A 36 -10.91 -10.03 -54.23
C LEU A 36 -10.14 -11.03 -53.38
N ALA A 37 -9.41 -11.95 -54.01
CA ALA A 37 -8.58 -12.93 -53.30
C ALA A 37 -7.50 -12.27 -52.43
N ASN A 38 -6.83 -11.24 -52.94
CA ASN A 38 -5.85 -10.48 -52.15
C ASN A 38 -6.52 -9.75 -50.97
N ALA A 39 -7.70 -9.15 -51.17
CA ALA A 39 -8.43 -8.46 -50.11
C ALA A 39 -8.90 -9.41 -49.00
N GLU A 40 -9.33 -10.64 -49.34
CA GLU A 40 -9.71 -11.65 -48.35
C GLU A 40 -8.51 -12.11 -47.52
N VAL A 41 -7.34 -12.30 -48.15
CA VAL A 41 -6.09 -12.65 -47.44
C VAL A 41 -5.64 -11.53 -46.52
N ASP A 42 -5.69 -10.28 -46.98
CA ASP A 42 -5.32 -9.12 -46.17
C ASP A 42 -6.29 -8.93 -44.99
N ALA A 43 -7.60 -9.15 -45.19
CA ALA A 43 -8.58 -9.15 -44.12
C ALA A 43 -8.32 -10.28 -43.11
N ALA A 44 -8.03 -11.49 -43.57
CA ALA A 44 -7.72 -12.63 -42.69
C ALA A 44 -6.45 -12.37 -41.87
N ARG A 45 -5.41 -11.77 -42.47
CA ARG A 45 -4.20 -11.36 -41.77
C ARG A 45 -4.47 -10.28 -40.74
N ALA A 46 -5.21 -9.22 -41.10
CA ALA A 46 -5.57 -8.16 -40.17
C ALA A 46 -6.37 -8.71 -38.98
N HIS A 47 -7.29 -9.65 -39.20
CA HIS A 47 -7.97 -10.33 -38.11
C HIS A 47 -7.02 -11.16 -37.24
N ALA A 48 -6.12 -11.94 -37.83
CA ALA A 48 -5.15 -12.74 -37.09
C ALA A 48 -4.20 -11.88 -36.25
N ASP A 49 -3.72 -10.76 -36.81
CA ASP A 49 -2.85 -9.80 -36.13
C ASP A 49 -3.57 -9.17 -34.93
N LEU A 50 -4.82 -8.70 -35.13
CA LEU A 50 -5.64 -8.17 -34.04
C LEU A 50 -5.91 -9.18 -32.93
N GLN A 51 -6.14 -10.45 -33.25
CA GLN A 51 -6.32 -11.49 -32.24
C GLN A 51 -5.03 -11.77 -31.48
N THR A 52 -3.89 -11.73 -32.17
CA THR A 52 -2.56 -11.90 -31.55
C THR A 52 -2.26 -10.77 -30.59
N GLU A 53 -2.51 -9.53 -31.01
CA GLU A 53 -2.35 -8.34 -30.17
C GLU A 53 -3.27 -8.36 -28.94
N ARG A 54 -4.54 -8.74 -29.11
CA ARG A 54 -5.48 -8.90 -27.99
C ARG A 54 -5.02 -9.98 -27.02
N ALA A 55 -4.60 -11.14 -27.52
CA ALA A 55 -4.08 -12.21 -26.69
C ALA A 55 -2.80 -11.79 -25.95
N ALA A 56 -1.92 -11.01 -26.58
CA ALA A 56 -0.73 -10.46 -25.93
C ALA A 56 -1.09 -9.43 -24.84
N ALA A 57 -2.06 -8.55 -25.13
CA ALA A 57 -2.56 -7.58 -24.16
C ALA A 57 -3.26 -8.25 -22.97
N ASP A 58 -4.06 -9.30 -23.20
CA ASP A 58 -4.72 -10.07 -22.16
C ASP A 58 -3.71 -10.79 -21.26
N ARG A 59 -2.66 -11.38 -21.84
CA ARG A 59 -1.55 -12.00 -21.08
C ARG A 59 -0.81 -10.97 -20.24
N ALA A 60 -0.45 -9.82 -20.82
CA ALA A 60 0.22 -8.75 -20.09
C ALA A 60 -0.67 -8.19 -18.95
N ALA A 61 -1.98 -8.11 -19.16
CA ALA A 61 -2.93 -7.69 -18.12
C ALA A 61 -3.04 -8.72 -16.98
N LEU A 62 -3.03 -10.02 -17.29
CA LEU A 62 -3.02 -11.09 -16.29
C LEU A 62 -1.73 -11.07 -15.48
N GLU A 63 -0.57 -11.01 -16.12
CA GLU A 63 0.74 -10.93 -15.45
C GLU A 63 0.82 -9.73 -14.51
N LYS A 64 0.35 -8.57 -14.96
CA LYS A 64 0.26 -7.36 -14.12
C LYS A 64 -0.68 -7.57 -12.93
N SER A 65 -1.84 -8.18 -13.15
CA SER A 65 -2.79 -8.48 -12.06
C SER A 65 -2.22 -9.46 -11.04
N GLU A 66 -1.50 -10.50 -11.48
CA GLU A 66 -0.88 -11.47 -10.60
C GLU A 66 0.21 -10.82 -9.76
N ARG A 67 1.08 -10.02 -10.38
CA ARG A 67 2.12 -9.25 -9.66
C ARG A 67 1.52 -8.31 -8.61
N ILE A 68 0.45 -7.58 -8.94
CA ILE A 68 -0.22 -6.71 -7.97
C ILE A 68 -0.78 -7.53 -6.79
N ARG A 69 -1.38 -8.70 -7.05
CA ARG A 69 -1.87 -9.59 -5.98
C ARG A 69 -0.74 -10.09 -5.08
N GLU A 70 0.42 -10.42 -5.65
CA GLU A 70 1.60 -10.82 -4.88
C GLU A 70 2.11 -9.68 -3.99
N LEU A 71 2.26 -8.48 -4.54
CA LEU A 71 2.65 -7.28 -3.80
C LEU A 71 1.66 -6.97 -2.67
N GLU A 72 0.35 -7.04 -2.94
CA GLU A 72 -0.68 -6.87 -1.91
C GLU A 72 -0.58 -7.94 -0.82
N GLY A 73 -0.33 -9.20 -1.20
CA GLY A 73 -0.16 -10.31 -0.26
C GLY A 73 1.03 -10.09 0.67
N ALA A 74 2.18 -9.73 0.11
CA ALA A 74 3.39 -9.39 0.86
C ALA A 74 3.16 -8.19 1.80
N ASN A 75 2.52 -7.12 1.30
CA ASN A 75 2.19 -5.94 2.08
C ASN A 75 1.25 -6.28 3.26
N ARG A 76 0.21 -7.11 3.05
CA ARG A 76 -0.66 -7.57 4.14
C ARG A 76 0.11 -8.35 5.21
N ALA A 77 1.06 -9.20 4.81
CA ALA A 77 1.90 -9.94 5.76
C ALA A 77 2.83 -9.02 6.57
N GLU A 78 3.44 -8.01 5.93
CA GLU A 78 4.26 -6.99 6.61
C GLU A 78 3.42 -6.17 7.61
N LEU A 79 2.21 -5.75 7.21
CA LEU A 79 1.28 -5.02 8.07
C LEU A 79 0.87 -5.86 9.29
N ASN A 80 0.53 -7.14 9.10
CA ASN A 80 0.17 -8.03 10.20
C ASN A 80 1.33 -8.21 11.19
N THR A 81 2.55 -8.40 10.66
CA THR A 81 3.76 -8.50 11.48
C THR A 81 4.01 -7.21 12.27
N SER A 82 3.90 -6.05 11.60
CA SER A 82 4.08 -4.73 12.23
C SER A 82 3.05 -4.47 13.33
N ARG A 83 1.80 -4.87 13.13
CA ARG A 83 0.74 -4.77 14.13
C ARG A 83 1.00 -5.68 15.33
N ALA A 84 1.43 -6.92 15.09
CA ALA A 84 1.77 -7.85 16.16
C ALA A 84 2.95 -7.34 17.00
N GLN A 85 4.01 -6.83 16.34
CA GLN A 85 5.15 -6.21 17.03
C GLN A 85 4.73 -4.98 17.83
N GLY A 86 3.91 -4.09 17.25
CA GLY A 86 3.41 -2.91 17.96
C GLY A 86 2.55 -3.27 19.19
N ALA A 87 1.72 -4.31 19.09
CA ALA A 87 0.94 -4.81 20.22
C ALA A 87 1.84 -5.39 21.33
N ALA A 88 2.90 -6.13 20.96
CA ALA A 88 3.87 -6.66 21.91
C ALA A 88 4.67 -5.56 22.61
N GLU A 89 5.14 -4.55 21.86
CA GLU A 89 5.83 -3.37 22.42
C GLU A 89 4.94 -2.64 23.44
N LEU A 90 3.68 -2.41 23.10
CA LEU A 90 2.72 -1.75 23.99
C LEU A 90 2.40 -2.59 25.24
N ALA A 91 2.28 -3.92 25.08
CA ALA A 91 2.08 -4.82 26.21
C ALA A 91 3.29 -4.80 27.17
N SER A 92 4.51 -4.81 26.64
CA SER A 92 5.74 -4.66 27.45
C SER A 92 5.74 -3.34 28.20
N ALA A 93 5.49 -2.22 27.50
CA ALA A 93 5.48 -0.89 28.13
C ALA A 93 4.44 -0.79 29.27
N ARG A 94 3.26 -1.39 29.09
CA ARG A 94 2.23 -1.46 30.14
C ARG A 94 2.65 -2.35 31.32
N ALA A 95 3.31 -3.47 31.05
CA ALA A 95 3.83 -4.34 32.10
C ALA A 95 4.93 -3.64 32.91
N ASP A 96 5.85 -2.95 32.24
CA ASP A 96 6.92 -2.17 32.86
C ASP A 96 6.35 -1.03 33.72
N ALA A 97 5.35 -0.31 33.22
CA ALA A 97 4.63 0.71 33.97
C ALA A 97 3.95 0.12 35.23
N GLY A 98 3.29 -1.04 35.09
CA GLY A 98 2.69 -1.75 36.22
C GLY A 98 3.72 -2.18 37.27
N ALA A 99 4.87 -2.70 36.83
CA ALA A 99 5.97 -3.08 37.72
C ALA A 99 6.56 -1.87 38.46
N ALA A 100 6.69 -0.71 37.79
CA ALA A 100 7.14 0.53 38.39
C ALA A 100 6.15 1.06 39.45
N ILE A 101 4.84 1.01 39.17
CA ILE A 101 3.80 1.38 40.14
C ILE A 101 3.85 0.46 41.36
N ALA A 102 3.95 -0.86 41.16
CA ALA A 102 4.06 -1.81 42.27
C ALA A 102 5.33 -1.59 43.12
N ALA A 103 6.45 -1.27 42.49
CA ALA A 103 7.69 -0.93 43.19
C ALA A 103 7.55 0.37 44.01
N ARG A 104 6.94 1.40 43.43
CA ARG A 104 6.61 2.66 44.11
C ARG A 104 5.75 2.42 45.34
N ASP A 105 4.68 1.66 45.21
CA ASP A 105 3.72 1.45 46.29
C ASP A 105 4.34 0.63 47.44
N ARG A 106 5.19 -0.37 47.13
CA ARG A 106 6.01 -1.07 48.14
C ARG A 106 6.92 -0.11 48.89
N MET A 107 7.70 0.72 48.17
CA MET A 107 8.58 1.71 48.79
C MET A 107 7.82 2.67 49.71
N ARG A 108 6.62 3.11 49.31
CA ARG A 108 5.77 3.99 50.14
C ARG A 108 5.28 3.27 51.41
N SER A 109 4.91 2.00 51.30
CA SER A 109 4.52 1.18 52.45
C SER A 109 5.68 1.01 53.43
N ASP A 110 6.87 0.66 52.94
CA ASP A 110 8.07 0.47 53.76
C ASP A 110 8.47 1.78 54.46
N LEU A 111 8.42 2.90 53.74
CA LEU A 111 8.68 4.22 54.30
C LEU A 111 7.65 4.61 55.37
N ALA A 112 6.36 4.34 55.14
CA ALA A 112 5.32 4.61 56.13
C ALA A 112 5.53 3.80 57.41
N ALA A 113 5.84 2.51 57.29
CA ALA A 113 6.17 1.66 58.43
C ALA A 113 7.40 2.17 59.19
N PHE A 114 8.46 2.56 58.47
CA PHE A 114 9.66 3.16 59.05
C PHE A 114 9.34 4.45 59.83
N ILE A 115 8.56 5.36 59.25
CA ILE A 115 8.16 6.62 59.91
C ILE A 115 7.35 6.35 61.19
N VAL A 116 6.40 5.41 61.16
CA VAL A 116 5.60 5.03 62.33
C VAL A 116 6.50 4.51 63.45
N ALA A 117 7.39 3.56 63.14
CA ALA A 117 8.33 3.00 64.12
C ALA A 117 9.24 4.08 64.73
N HIS A 118 9.76 4.99 63.91
CA HIS A 118 10.60 6.09 64.38
C HIS A 118 9.83 7.10 65.24
N ARG A 119 8.58 7.42 64.90
CA ARG A 119 7.74 8.33 65.68
C ARG A 119 7.40 7.74 67.05
N GLN A 120 7.10 6.44 67.13
CA GLN A 120 6.89 5.74 68.41
C GLN A 120 8.16 5.82 69.27
N ALA A 121 9.32 5.44 68.72
CA ALA A 121 10.59 5.52 69.44
C ALA A 121 10.99 6.96 69.84
N ALA A 122 10.56 7.97 69.09
CA ALA A 122 10.76 9.37 69.42
C ALA A 122 9.79 9.86 70.52
N GLN A 123 8.54 9.40 70.53
CA GLN A 123 7.57 9.69 71.61
C GLN A 123 8.03 9.08 72.94
N ASP A 124 8.54 7.85 72.92
CA ASP A 124 9.13 7.20 74.10
C ASP A 124 10.30 8.02 74.67
N ARG A 125 11.09 8.66 73.80
CA ARG A 125 12.16 9.59 74.20
C ARG A 125 11.63 10.96 74.62
N ALA A 126 10.58 11.48 73.99
CA ALA A 126 10.03 12.81 74.26
C ALA A 126 9.32 12.92 75.62
N ALA A 127 8.91 11.80 76.22
CA ALA A 127 8.53 11.72 77.64
C ALA A 127 9.62 12.28 78.60
N SER A 128 10.85 12.52 78.12
CA SER A 128 11.94 13.22 78.82
C SER A 128 12.04 14.75 78.57
N GLY A 129 11.05 15.39 77.93
CA GLY A 129 10.93 16.85 77.89
C GLY A 129 11.27 17.54 76.55
N SER A 130 11.19 16.85 75.42
CA SER A 130 11.51 17.43 74.10
C SER A 130 10.32 18.12 73.43
N ARG A 131 10.58 19.24 72.73
CA ARG A 131 9.59 20.06 71.99
C ARG A 131 9.32 19.47 70.60
N GLN A 132 8.03 19.35 70.22
CA GLN A 132 7.59 18.75 68.96
C GLN A 132 7.63 19.76 67.80
N ALA A 133 8.14 19.35 66.63
CA ALA A 133 8.21 20.19 65.43
C ALA A 133 6.86 20.25 64.70
N ASP A 134 6.54 21.40 64.09
CA ASP A 134 5.32 21.60 63.29
C ASP A 134 5.42 20.90 61.92
N GLY A 135 4.54 19.94 61.66
CA GLY A 135 4.57 19.06 60.48
C GLY A 135 3.72 19.55 59.30
N ASN A 136 2.87 20.56 59.50
CA ASN A 136 1.82 20.91 58.52
C ASN A 136 2.38 21.33 57.16
N ALA A 137 3.50 22.05 57.12
CA ALA A 137 4.14 22.46 55.86
C ALA A 137 4.76 21.27 55.09
N LEU A 138 5.30 20.28 55.80
CA LEU A 138 5.84 19.06 55.20
C LEU A 138 4.73 18.18 54.63
N ASP A 139 3.60 18.08 55.34
CA ASP A 139 2.44 17.31 54.88
C ASP A 139 1.83 17.93 53.61
N LEU A 140 1.77 19.26 53.52
CA LEU A 140 1.33 19.96 52.30
C LEU A 140 2.28 19.69 51.11
N LEU A 141 3.60 19.79 51.31
CA LEU A 141 4.58 19.51 50.27
C LEU A 141 4.51 18.05 49.80
N ALA A 142 4.31 17.11 50.73
CA ALA A 142 4.12 15.69 50.40
C ALA A 142 2.85 15.45 49.58
N ASP A 143 1.74 16.14 49.90
CA ASP A 143 0.51 16.04 49.13
C ASP A 143 0.67 16.66 47.72
N MET A 144 1.33 17.81 47.61
CA MET A 144 1.60 18.45 46.32
C MET A 144 2.48 17.55 45.43
N LEU A 145 3.55 16.99 45.98
CA LEU A 145 4.44 16.08 45.25
C LEU A 145 3.68 14.83 44.80
N ARG A 146 2.84 14.25 45.65
CA ARG A 146 2.00 13.11 45.30
C ARG A 146 1.09 13.41 44.12
N ARG A 147 0.37 14.54 44.15
CA ARG A 147 -0.53 14.94 43.04
C ARG A 147 0.24 15.22 41.76
N ALA A 148 1.42 15.82 41.87
CA ALA A 148 2.29 16.07 40.73
C ALA A 148 2.77 14.75 40.09
N ASP A 149 3.22 13.79 40.90
CA ASP A 149 3.66 12.47 40.43
C ASP A 149 2.51 11.68 39.80
N ASP A 150 1.34 11.67 40.42
CA ASP A 150 0.17 10.97 39.88
C ASP A 150 -0.24 11.59 38.53
N ARG A 151 -0.24 12.92 38.42
CA ARG A 151 -0.52 13.61 37.15
C ARG A 151 0.55 13.35 36.09
N ALA A 152 1.82 13.30 36.48
CA ALA A 152 2.91 12.95 35.58
C ALA A 152 2.75 11.52 35.03
N GLY A 153 2.30 10.58 35.87
CA GLY A 153 1.99 9.21 35.46
C GLY A 153 0.86 9.13 34.43
N GLU A 154 -0.23 9.89 34.63
CA GLU A 154 -1.33 9.97 33.66
C GLU A 154 -0.86 10.54 32.31
N LEU A 155 -0.05 11.60 32.33
CA LEU A 155 0.50 12.20 31.12
C LEU A 155 1.45 11.25 30.39
N ALA A 156 2.29 10.52 31.13
CA ALA A 156 3.18 9.51 30.57
C ALA A 156 2.38 8.40 29.88
N ALA A 157 1.30 7.90 30.51
CA ALA A 157 0.45 6.87 29.92
C ALA A 157 -0.20 7.33 28.60
N VAL A 158 -0.65 8.59 28.53
CA VAL A 158 -1.19 9.19 27.28
C VAL A 158 -0.09 9.33 26.23
N ALA A 159 1.10 9.78 26.61
CA ALA A 159 2.23 9.94 25.71
C ALA A 159 2.69 8.59 25.12
N ASP A 160 2.73 7.53 25.94
CA ASP A 160 3.09 6.18 25.51
C ASP A 160 2.06 5.60 24.53
N ASP A 161 0.75 5.78 24.80
CA ASP A 161 -0.30 5.35 23.88
C ASP A 161 -0.24 6.11 22.54
N ALA A 162 -0.06 7.43 22.60
CA ALA A 162 0.08 8.27 21.42
C ALA A 162 1.31 7.87 20.59
N ARG A 163 2.45 7.62 21.24
CA ARG A 163 3.69 7.19 20.59
C ARG A 163 3.54 5.81 19.95
N ALA A 164 2.90 4.87 20.63
CA ALA A 164 2.65 3.53 20.09
C ALA A 164 1.79 3.58 18.83
N ARG A 165 0.72 4.39 18.85
CA ARG A 165 -0.14 4.62 17.66
C ARG A 165 0.60 5.31 16.54
N GLY A 166 1.36 6.38 16.84
CA GLY A 166 2.14 7.13 15.87
C GLY A 166 3.13 6.24 15.11
N LYS A 167 3.91 5.43 15.84
CA LYS A 167 4.80 4.43 15.23
C LYS A 167 4.06 3.40 14.38
N GLY A 168 2.84 3.02 14.80
CA GLY A 168 1.95 2.18 14.00
C GLY A 168 1.65 2.83 12.65
N CYS A 169 1.15 4.06 12.66
CA CYS A 169 0.82 4.81 11.45
C CYS A 169 2.03 5.02 10.53
N GLU A 170 3.20 5.36 11.07
CA GLU A 170 4.44 5.54 10.30
C GLU A 170 4.82 4.25 9.56
N ARG A 171 4.80 3.10 10.24
CA ARG A 171 5.12 1.80 9.62
C ARG A 171 4.11 1.41 8.55
N GLU A 172 2.81 1.62 8.80
CA GLU A 172 1.77 1.33 7.79
C GLU A 172 1.94 2.23 6.56
N HIS A 173 2.25 3.51 6.75
CA HIS A 173 2.53 4.45 5.67
C HIS A 173 3.78 4.04 4.88
N ASP A 174 4.88 3.69 5.54
CA ASP A 174 6.10 3.26 4.87
C ASP A 174 5.91 1.97 4.09
N SER A 175 5.15 1.01 4.63
CA SER A 175 4.79 -0.24 3.92
C SER A 175 3.95 0.06 2.67
N ALA A 176 2.93 0.91 2.80
CA ALA A 176 2.12 1.35 1.66
C ALA A 176 2.95 2.09 0.60
N ARG A 177 3.88 2.96 1.01
CA ARG A 177 4.78 3.67 0.10
C ARG A 177 5.66 2.70 -0.68
N LYS A 178 6.30 1.74 -0.01
CA LYS A 178 7.11 0.70 -0.66
C LYS A 178 6.30 -0.11 -1.68
N MET A 179 5.06 -0.48 -1.35
CA MET A 179 4.19 -1.22 -2.27
C MET A 179 3.88 -0.39 -3.52
N ILE A 180 3.56 0.90 -3.36
CA ILE A 180 3.30 1.81 -4.47
C ILE A 180 4.55 2.00 -5.34
N ASP A 181 5.72 2.20 -4.72
CA ASP A 181 6.98 2.37 -5.44
C ASP A 181 7.33 1.10 -6.23
N ALA A 182 7.16 -0.09 -5.63
CA ALA A 182 7.35 -1.38 -6.30
C ALA A 182 6.36 -1.60 -7.45
N ALA A 183 5.12 -1.12 -7.32
CA ALA A 183 4.13 -1.18 -8.39
C ALA A 183 4.38 -0.16 -9.53
N ARG A 184 5.22 0.86 -9.29
CA ARG A 184 5.55 1.94 -10.25
C ARG A 184 6.92 1.81 -10.90
N SER A 185 7.85 1.05 -10.33
CA SER A 185 9.22 0.93 -10.84
C SER A 185 9.35 0.05 -12.10
N GLU A 186 8.30 0.02 -12.93
CA GLU A 186 8.17 -0.73 -14.18
C GLU A 186 7.49 0.14 -15.24
#